data_AF-A0A2K1E6H6-F1
#
_entry.id   AF-A0A2K1E6H6-F1
#
_cell.length_a   1.000
_cell.length_b   1.000
_cell.length_c   1.000
_cell.angle_alpha   90.00
_cell.angle_beta   90.00
_cell.angle_gamma   90.00
#
_symmetry.space_group_name_H-M   'P 1'
#
loop_
_entity.id
_entity.type
_entity.pdbx_description
1 polymer ?
#
loop_
_entity_poly.entity_id
_entity_poly.type
_entity_poly.pdbx_seq_one_letter_code
_entity_poly.pdbx_strand_id
1 'polypeptide(L)' 'MSQTFEFYDTRAREAAVEAEAATLDNVKQRSLRAEKTWRGLANQARKVKADRERHESERLAARQLAESASQ' A
#
# COMPACT_ATOMS: atom_id res chain seq x y z
N MET A 1 -4.95 -2.94 13.90
CA MET A 1 -5.08 -1.71 13.10
C MET A 1 -4.09 -1.79 11.94
N SER A 2 -4.55 -1.62 10.70
CA SER A 2 -3.68 -1.48 9.52
C SER A 2 -3.23 -0.02 9.38
N GLN A 3 -1.94 0.22 9.13
CA GLN A 3 -1.40 1.57 8.89
C GLN A 3 -1.61 1.99 7.43
N THR A 4 -1.30 3.26 7.12
CA THR A 4 -1.45 3.80 5.75
C THR A 4 -0.33 3.36 4.81
N PHE A 5 -0.55 3.56 3.50
CA PHE A 5 0.47 3.34 2.48
C PHE A 5 1.75 4.13 2.79
N GLU A 6 1.61 5.41 3.16
CA GLU A 6 2.72 6.34 3.40
C GLU A 6 3.59 5.88 4.57
N PHE A 7 2.97 5.33 5.61
CA PHE A 7 3.70 4.73 6.73
C PHE A 7 4.58 3.57 6.25
N TYR A 8 3.99 2.59 5.56
CA TYR A 8 4.75 1.43 5.09
C TYR A 8 5.79 1.78 4.03
N ASP A 9 5.51 2.73 3.14
CA ASP A 9 6.46 3.18 2.12
C ASP A 9 7.64 3.91 2.76
N THR A 10 7.41 4.73 3.78
CA THR A 10 8.49 5.37 4.55
C THR A 10 9.42 4.32 5.16
N ARG A 11 8.86 3.31 5.83
CA ARG A 11 9.64 2.20 6.43
C ARG A 11 10.40 1.39 5.38
N ALA A 12 9.82 1.19 4.20
CA ALA A 12 10.51 0.52 3.09
C ALA A 12 11.71 1.34 2.61
N ARG A 13 11.56 2.66 2.44
CA ARG A 13 12.65 3.56 2.05
C ARG A 13 13.76 3.62 3.09
N GLU A 14 13.41 3.73 4.37
CA GLU A 14 14.40 3.71 5.46
C GLU A 14 15.23 2.42 5.45
N ALA A 15 14.57 1.26 5.28
CA ALA A 15 15.25 -0.03 5.21
C ALA A 15 16.14 -0.17 3.96
N ALA A 16 15.72 0.40 2.82
CA ALA A 16 16.52 0.44 1.60
C ALA A 16 17.81 1.27 1.81
N VAL A 17 17.68 2.47 2.42
CA VAL A 17 18.82 3.33 2.75
C VAL A 17 19.77 2.64 3.73
N GLU A 18 19.25 1.94 4.74
CA GLU A 18 20.08 1.14 5.67
C GLU A 18 20.83 0.02 4.93
N ALA A 19 20.18 -0.67 3.99
CA ALA A 19 20.81 -1.71 3.19
C ALA A 19 21.91 -1.17 2.27
N GLU A 20 21.73 0.04 1.72
CA GLU A 20 22.74 0.72 0.90
C GLU A 20 23.95 1.17 1.73
N ALA A 21 23.71 1.67 2.95
CA ALA A 21 24.76 2.13 3.85
C ALA A 21 25.48 0.99 4.60
N ALA A 22 24.94 -0.22 4.58
CA ALA A 22 25.47 -1.35 5.33
C ALA A 22 26.86 -1.79 4.81
N THR A 23 27.84 -1.80 5.70
CA THR A 23 29.20 -2.29 5.42
C THR A 23 29.37 -3.79 5.64
N LEU A 24 28.45 -4.41 6.40
CA LEU A 24 28.43 -5.84 6.66
C LEU A 24 27.30 -6.50 5.88
N ASP A 25 27.60 -7.62 5.21
CA ASP A 25 26.61 -8.32 4.39
C ASP A 25 25.40 -8.79 5.21
N ASN A 26 25.62 -9.31 6.42
CA ASN A 26 24.52 -9.75 7.29
C ASN A 26 23.53 -8.62 7.65
N VAL A 27 24.01 -7.39 7.81
CA VAL A 27 23.20 -6.20 8.04
C VAL A 27 22.43 -5.86 6.77
N LYS A 28 23.13 -5.80 5.62
CA LYS A 28 22.51 -5.56 4.31
C LYS A 28 21.38 -6.54 4.03
N GLN A 29 21.61 -7.85 4.20
CA GLN A 29 20.60 -8.88 3.97
C GLN A 29 19.42 -8.79 4.95
N ARG A 30 19.64 -8.34 6.20
CA ARG A 30 18.54 -8.10 7.14
C ARG A 30 17.71 -6.89 6.70
N SER A 31 18.34 -5.79 6.31
CA SER A 31 17.66 -4.57 5.88
C SER A 31 16.90 -4.78 4.56
N LEU A 32 17.45 -5.51 3.59
CA LEU A 32 16.73 -5.89 2.37
C LEU A 32 15.49 -6.75 2.65
N ARG A 33 15.56 -7.67 3.61
CA ARG A 33 14.38 -8.45 4.05
C ARG A 33 13.33 -7.55 4.69
N ALA A 34 13.75 -6.59 5.51
CA ALA A 34 12.84 -5.61 6.10
C ALA A 34 12.18 -4.74 5.01
N GLU A 35 12.96 -4.21 4.06
CA GLU A 35 12.43 -3.47 2.91
C GLU A 35 11.37 -4.28 2.18
N LYS A 36 11.67 -5.54 1.83
CA LYS A 36 10.74 -6.41 1.09
C LYS A 36 9.40 -6.55 1.83
N THR A 37 9.43 -6.77 3.14
CA THR A 37 8.23 -6.86 3.97
C THR A 37 7.45 -5.54 3.97
N TRP A 38 8.12 -4.41 4.20
CA TRP A 38 7.48 -3.10 4.22
C TRP A 38 6.89 -2.73 2.87
N ARG A 39 7.60 -3.01 1.77
CA ARG A 39 7.10 -2.79 0.41
C ARG A 39 5.87 -3.64 0.12
N GLY A 40 5.85 -4.89 0.57
CA GLY A 40 4.69 -5.77 0.47
C GLY A 40 3.46 -5.18 1.16
N LEU A 41 3.62 -4.68 2.39
CA LEU A 41 2.55 -4.05 3.16
C LEU A 41 2.08 -2.73 2.52
N ALA A 42 2.99 -1.91 2.00
CA ALA A 42 2.66 -0.69 1.28
C ALA A 42 1.79 -1.01 0.05
N ASN A 43 2.21 -1.99 -0.77
CA ASN A 43 1.46 -2.41 -1.94
C ASN A 43 0.06 -2.93 -1.57
N GLN A 44 -0.06 -3.69 -0.47
CA GLN A 44 -1.35 -4.15 0.03
C GLN A 44 -2.24 -2.97 0.46
N ALA A 45 -1.71 -2.02 1.21
CA ALA A 45 -2.46 -0.83 1.65
C ALA A 45 -2.94 0.00 0.44
N ARG A 46 -2.09 0.17 -0.57
CA ARG A 46 -2.47 0.84 -1.83
C ARG A 46 -3.59 0.10 -2.55
N LYS A 47 -3.49 -1.24 -2.65
CA LYS A 47 -4.52 -2.07 -3.28
C LYS A 47 -5.86 -1.94 -2.57
N VAL A 48 -5.88 -2.04 -1.23
CA VAL A 48 -7.10 -1.91 -0.44
C VAL A 48 -7.75 -0.54 -0.63
N LYS A 49 -6.95 0.54 -0.67
CA LYS A 49 -7.45 1.89 -0.94
C LYS A 49 -8.10 1.97 -2.34
N ALA A 50 -7.41 1.49 -3.36
CA ALA A 50 -7.92 1.49 -4.74
C ALA A 50 -9.20 0.64 -4.90
N ASP A 51 -9.24 -0.54 -4.27
CA ASP A 51 -10.42 -1.40 -4.27
C ASP A 51 -11.62 -0.71 -3.61
N ARG A 52 -11.39 0.02 -2.50
CA ARG A 52 -12.44 0.79 -1.83
C ARG A 52 -12.98 1.92 -2.71
N GLU A 53 -12.09 2.69 -3.34
CA GLU A 53 -12.48 3.77 -4.26
C GLU A 53 -13.28 3.23 -5.44
N ARG A 54 -12.86 2.09 -6.01
CA ARG A 54 -13.59 1.41 -7.09
C ARG A 54 -15.00 1.02 -6.63
N HIS A 55 -15.12 0.31 -5.51
CA HIS A 55 -16.43 -0.13 -5.02
C HIS A 55 -17.36 1.03 -4.66
N GLU A 56 -16.82 2.13 -4.13
CA GLU A 56 -17.61 3.33 -3.88
C GLU A 56 -18.15 3.94 -5.18
N SER A 57 -17.31 4.04 -6.21
CA SER A 57 -17.72 4.54 -7.53
C SER A 57 -18.78 3.65 -8.20
N GLU A 58 -18.61 2.32 -8.15
CA GLU A 58 -19.57 1.34 -8.68
C GLU A 58 -20.92 1.47 -7.99
N ARG A 59 -20.91 1.61 -6.65
CA ARG A 59 -22.14 1.77 -5.86
C ARG A 59 -22.84 3.09 -6.18
N LEU A 60 -22.11 4.19 -6.36
CA LEU A 60 -22.70 5.48 -6.73
C LEU A 60 -23.31 5.44 -8.13
N ALA A 61 -22.61 4.84 -9.10
CA ALA A 61 -23.13 4.66 -10.45
C ALA A 61 -24.40 3.79 -10.47
N ALA A 62 -24.43 2.69 -9.72
CA ALA A 62 -25.60 1.83 -9.60
C ALA A 62 -26.81 2.57 -9.02
N ARG A 63 -26.60 3.46 -8.03
CA ARG A 63 -27.67 4.30 -7.45
C ARG A 63 -28.21 5.29 -8.46
N GLN A 64 -27.33 6.00 -9.18
CA GLN A 64 -27.75 6.95 -10.20
C GLN A 64 -28.54 6.28 -11.33
N LEU A 65 -28.12 5.09 -11.76
CA LEU A 65 -28.85 4.30 -12.75
C LEU A 65 -30.24 3.92 -12.24
N ALA A 66 -30.35 3.42 -10.99
CA ALA A 66 -31.63 3.08 -10.39
C ALA A 66 -32.57 4.29 -10.25
N GLU A 67 -32.03 5.45 -9.85
CA GLU A 67 -32.79 6.70 -9.76
C GLU A 67 -33.30 7.14 -11.14
N SER A 68 -32.45 7.13 -12.16
CA SER A 68 -32.82 7.50 -13.54
C SER A 68 -33.85 6.55 -14.18
N ALA A 69 -33.84 5.27 -13.80
CA ALA A 69 -34.78 4.27 -14.31
C ALA A 69 -36.16 4.33 -13.63
N SER A 70 -36.28 5.10 -12.54
CA SER A 70 -37.52 5.27 -11.77
C SER A 70 -38.25 6.60 -12.04
N GLN A 71 -37.69 7.44 -12.92
CA GLN A 71 -38.28 8.68 -13.44
C GLN A 71 -38.90 8.44 -14.82
#